data_AF-A0A0J6EAQ9-F1
#
_entry.id   AF-A0A0J6EAQ9-F1
#
_cell.length_a   1.000
_cell.length_b   1.000
_cell.length_c   1.000
_cell.angle_alpha   90.00
_cell.angle_beta   90.00
_cell.angle_gamma   90.00
#
_symmetry.space_group_name_H-M   'P 1'
#
loop_
_entity.id
_entity.type
_entity.pdbx_description
1 polymer ?
#
loop_
_entity_poly.entity_id
_entity_poly.type
_entity_poly.pdbx_seq_one_letter_code
_entity_poly.pdbx_strand_id
1 'polypeptide(L)'
;MISQSGLPAGRFPFTLSLSLLVYGLGALLTRFRPPPFSITSLVLSYQQLGWIKRGLLGTLLHPLLPDQLSLTTAKAIWVVLGALAGSLLAGLIAALIRLRSSGTILLAVTSPALFMQLGYTYFYLDIFCLIAYVGALLILTGRISLTGWFRPASLLVLTAGCLLFHELSLLAFMPTLVIVAWRDQRRLALAMAATALMIAAGLALTGSYAHGPEQLTAELRARFSDFSDVSTFELTSSLATNTRLTFIHLVRRGHILPALPAFLYLGLLAGGVVHSLPRSRFEIVLLAACLSPIALIVLAGDVSRWVGLACINIWLMVLAGQLPFAPRRWRAVALLACFPLGPIGIVAAFPLIQSKLRWLPL
;
A
#
# COMPACT_ATOMS: atom_id res chain seq x y z
N MET A 1 0.01 -32.53 10.93
CA MET A 1 -0.95 -31.65 11.65
C MET A 1 -0.16 -30.77 12.61
N ILE A 2 0.09 -29.50 12.25
CA ILE A 2 0.70 -28.54 13.19
C ILE A 2 -0.43 -28.03 14.07
N SER A 3 -0.34 -28.25 15.39
CA SER A 3 -1.36 -27.75 16.32
C SER A 3 -1.44 -26.23 16.19
N GLN A 4 -2.62 -25.72 15.85
CA GLN A 4 -2.92 -24.28 15.86
C GLN A 4 -3.04 -23.86 17.32
N SER A 5 -1.92 -23.74 18.03
CA SER A 5 -1.87 -22.92 19.24
C SER A 5 -1.95 -21.46 18.81
N GLY A 6 -3.17 -21.01 18.48
CA GLY A 6 -3.47 -19.59 18.37
C GLY A 6 -3.05 -18.90 19.66
N LEU A 7 -2.56 -17.67 19.55
CA LEU A 7 -2.23 -16.90 20.74
C LEU A 7 -3.45 -16.83 21.67
N PRO A 8 -3.31 -17.01 22.99
CA PRO A 8 -4.41 -16.87 23.92
C PRO A 8 -5.07 -15.50 23.73
N ALA A 9 -6.40 -15.46 23.77
CA ALA A 9 -7.22 -14.27 23.51
C ALA A 9 -6.73 -13.01 24.27
N GLY A 10 -6.11 -13.19 25.44
CA GLY A 10 -5.52 -12.13 26.25
C GLY A 10 -4.35 -11.36 25.62
N ARG A 11 -3.75 -11.81 24.51
CA ARG A 11 -2.66 -11.09 23.82
C ARG A 11 -3.13 -10.19 22.67
N PHE A 12 -4.40 -10.29 22.26
CA PHE A 12 -4.96 -9.38 21.26
C PHE A 12 -4.93 -7.90 21.66
N PRO A 13 -5.31 -7.50 22.89
CA PRO A 13 -5.21 -6.10 23.30
C PRO A 13 -3.77 -5.59 23.19
N PHE A 14 -2.78 -6.40 23.59
CA PHE A 14 -1.37 -6.04 23.43
C PHE A 14 -0.96 -5.83 21.98
N THR A 15 -1.33 -6.74 21.07
CA THR A 15 -1.02 -6.60 19.63
C THR A 15 -1.70 -5.37 19.03
N LEU A 16 -2.96 -5.12 19.39
CA LEU A 16 -3.70 -3.95 18.93
C LEU A 16 -3.03 -2.66 19.45
N SER A 17 -2.69 -2.59 20.74
CA SER A 17 -1.99 -1.46 21.35
C SER A 17 -0.63 -1.22 20.70
N LEU A 18 0.14 -2.27 20.38
CA LEU A 18 1.42 -2.15 19.70
C LEU A 18 1.25 -1.61 18.27
N SER A 19 0.28 -2.11 17.51
CA SER A 19 -0.04 -1.58 16.17
C SER A 19 -0.51 -0.12 16.23
N LEU A 20 -1.29 0.25 17.24
CA LEU A 20 -1.73 1.64 17.46
C LEU A 20 -0.58 2.56 17.90
N LEU A 21 0.38 2.05 18.69
CA LEU A 21 1.59 2.78 19.05
C LEU A 21 2.45 3.06 17.81
N VAL A 22 2.65 2.05 16.96
CA VAL A 22 3.35 2.20 15.67
C VAL A 22 2.64 3.22 14.79
N TYR A 23 1.31 3.19 14.75
CA TYR A 23 0.48 4.21 14.10
C TYR A 23 0.77 5.62 14.65
N GLY A 24 0.66 5.81 15.97
CA GLY A 24 0.85 7.11 16.62
C GLY A 24 2.25 7.68 16.37
N LEU A 25 3.28 6.84 16.43
CA LEU A 25 4.66 7.23 16.11
C LEU A 25 4.83 7.65 14.65
N GLY A 26 4.26 6.89 13.70
CA GLY A 26 4.29 7.25 12.28
C GLY A 26 3.60 8.59 11.98
N ALA A 27 2.45 8.85 12.62
CA ALA A 27 1.71 10.09 12.48
C ALA A 27 2.47 11.30 13.05
N LEU A 28 3.16 11.12 14.18
CA LEU A 28 4.03 12.14 14.77
C LEU A 28 5.23 12.48 13.88
N LEU A 29 5.88 11.47 13.30
CA LEU A 29 7.04 11.66 12.41
C LEU A 29 6.68 12.42 11.12
N THR A 30 5.47 12.21 10.63
CA THR A 30 4.92 12.92 9.45
C THR A 30 4.31 14.27 9.82
N ARG A 31 4.29 14.63 11.11
CA ARG A 31 3.70 15.87 11.65
C ARG A 31 2.24 16.07 11.22
N PHE A 32 1.51 14.97 11.01
CA PHE A 32 0.13 14.97 10.50
C PHE A 32 -0.05 15.78 9.19
N ARG A 33 1.01 15.90 8.37
CA ARG A 33 0.92 16.64 7.11
C ARG A 33 0.50 15.70 5.98
N PRO A 34 -0.73 15.84 5.43
CA PRO A 34 -1.11 15.10 4.25
C PRO A 34 -0.28 15.54 3.05
N PRO A 35 0.07 14.61 2.15
CA PRO A 35 0.77 14.95 0.92
C PRO A 35 -0.17 15.68 -0.05
N PRO A 36 0.37 16.58 -0.90
CA PRO A 36 -0.44 17.39 -1.82
C PRO A 36 -1.41 16.61 -2.70
N PHE A 37 -0.98 15.48 -3.28
CA PHE A 37 -1.84 14.69 -4.16
C PHE A 37 -3.03 14.03 -3.43
N SER A 38 -2.92 13.77 -2.13
CA SER A 38 -4.02 13.26 -1.31
C SER A 38 -5.05 14.34 -1.00
N ILE A 39 -4.60 15.58 -0.83
CA ILE A 39 -5.50 16.73 -0.73
C ILE A 39 -6.21 16.91 -2.07
N THR A 40 -5.49 16.82 -3.19
CA THR A 40 -6.07 16.89 -4.54
C THR A 40 -7.20 15.85 -4.74
N SER A 41 -7.02 14.61 -4.27
CA SER A 41 -8.02 13.54 -4.49
C SER A 41 -9.34 13.74 -3.74
N LEU A 42 -9.37 14.56 -2.68
CA LEU A 42 -10.61 14.96 -2.01
C LEU A 42 -11.38 16.04 -2.78
N VAL A 43 -10.66 16.88 -3.52
CA VAL A 43 -11.22 18.04 -4.21
C VAL A 43 -11.77 17.67 -5.60
N LEU A 44 -11.20 16.64 -6.22
CA LEU A 44 -11.61 16.18 -7.55
C LEU A 44 -12.77 15.18 -7.44
N SER A 45 -13.83 15.40 -8.22
CA SER A 45 -14.94 14.45 -8.34
C SER A 45 -15.28 14.16 -9.80
N TYR A 46 -15.82 12.97 -10.05
CA TYR A 46 -16.25 12.52 -11.37
C TYR A 46 -17.44 13.31 -11.89
N GLN A 47 -18.25 13.85 -10.99
CA GLN A 47 -19.40 14.68 -11.35
C GLN A 47 -18.95 16.01 -11.97
N GLN A 48 -17.83 16.58 -11.49
CA GLN A 48 -17.33 17.87 -11.97
C GLN A 48 -16.40 17.73 -13.17
N LEU A 49 -15.51 16.72 -13.16
CA LEU A 49 -14.37 16.64 -14.08
C LEU A 49 -14.40 15.39 -14.97
N GLY A 50 -15.50 14.63 -14.93
CA GLY A 50 -15.59 13.34 -15.62
C GLY A 50 -14.68 12.29 -14.99
N TRP A 51 -14.50 11.17 -15.69
CA TRP A 51 -13.65 10.09 -15.19
C TRP A 51 -12.18 10.51 -15.19
N ILE A 52 -11.63 10.81 -14.01
CA ILE A 52 -10.22 11.18 -13.81
C ILE A 52 -9.55 10.17 -12.87
N LYS A 53 -8.26 9.89 -13.04
CA LYS A 53 -7.52 9.08 -12.05
C LYS A 53 -7.73 9.64 -10.65
N ARG A 54 -8.05 8.78 -9.68
CA ARG A 54 -8.15 9.09 -8.23
C ARG A 54 -9.30 10.01 -7.80
N GLY A 55 -10.19 10.39 -8.71
CA GLY A 55 -11.39 11.18 -8.38
C GLY A 55 -12.50 10.38 -7.68
N LEU A 56 -12.37 9.05 -7.55
CA LEU A 56 -13.39 8.22 -6.89
C LEU A 56 -13.61 8.66 -5.44
N LEU A 57 -12.54 8.96 -4.70
CA LEU A 57 -12.67 9.34 -3.30
C LEU A 57 -13.42 10.66 -3.13
N GLY A 58 -13.04 11.70 -3.86
CA GLY A 58 -13.79 12.96 -3.87
C GLY A 58 -15.21 12.78 -4.38
N THR A 59 -15.46 11.87 -5.33
CA THR A 59 -16.83 11.55 -5.80
C THR A 59 -17.70 10.93 -4.71
N LEU A 60 -17.16 9.97 -3.97
CA LEU A 60 -17.90 9.29 -2.89
C LEU A 60 -18.20 10.24 -1.73
N LEU A 61 -17.31 11.20 -1.48
CA LEU A 61 -17.48 12.17 -0.41
C LEU A 61 -18.21 13.44 -0.85
N HIS A 62 -18.30 13.74 -2.15
CA HIS A 62 -18.92 14.97 -2.68
C HIS A 62 -20.31 15.26 -2.11
N PRO A 63 -21.25 14.29 -1.97
CA PRO A 63 -22.55 14.56 -1.34
C PRO A 63 -22.50 14.98 0.13
N LEU A 64 -21.40 14.68 0.82
CA LEU A 64 -21.18 14.96 2.24
C LEU A 64 -20.34 16.22 2.45
N LEU A 65 -19.84 16.82 1.36
CA LEU A 65 -18.88 17.91 1.38
C LEU A 65 -19.46 19.12 0.63
N PRO A 66 -19.16 20.35 1.07
CA PRO A 66 -19.52 21.54 0.30
C PRO A 66 -18.82 21.55 -1.06
N ASP A 67 -19.50 22.09 -2.08
CA ASP A 67 -19.00 22.16 -3.46
C ASP A 67 -17.65 22.89 -3.60
N GLN A 68 -17.31 23.76 -2.65
CA GLN A 68 -16.01 24.43 -2.57
C GLN A 68 -15.37 24.17 -1.22
N LEU A 69 -14.64 23.06 -1.13
CA LEU A 69 -13.90 22.72 0.07
C LEU A 69 -12.65 23.59 0.22
N SER A 70 -12.48 24.25 1.36
CA SER A 70 -11.21 24.94 1.65
C SER A 70 -10.06 23.93 1.82
N LEU A 71 -8.82 24.30 1.49
CA LEU A 71 -7.65 23.43 1.70
C LEU A 71 -7.47 23.05 3.18
N THR A 72 -7.75 23.96 4.11
CA THR A 72 -7.70 23.69 5.54
C THR A 72 -8.68 22.59 5.93
N THR A 73 -9.91 22.67 5.43
CA THR A 73 -10.93 21.64 5.65
C THR A 73 -10.54 20.32 4.99
N ALA A 74 -9.98 20.35 3.77
CA ALA A 74 -9.53 19.15 3.06
C ALA A 74 -8.43 18.42 3.86
N LYS A 75 -7.46 19.18 4.36
CA LYS A 75 -6.38 18.66 5.21
C LYS A 75 -6.93 18.04 6.49
N ALA A 76 -7.85 18.71 7.17
CA ALA A 76 -8.45 18.20 8.41
C ALA A 76 -9.22 16.89 8.17
N ILE A 77 -10.06 16.85 7.13
CA ILE A 77 -10.81 15.64 6.74
C ILE A 77 -9.85 14.51 6.41
N TRP A 78 -8.79 14.79 5.63
CA TRP A 78 -7.81 13.77 5.30
C TRP A 78 -7.08 13.22 6.53
N VAL A 79 -6.74 14.07 7.49
CA VAL A 79 -6.09 13.63 8.73
C VAL A 79 -7.02 12.70 9.52
N VAL A 80 -8.31 13.03 9.62
CA VAL A 80 -9.31 12.18 10.27
C VAL A 80 -9.47 10.86 9.52
N LEU A 81 -9.63 10.90 8.20
CA LEU A 81 -9.76 9.71 7.38
C LEU A 81 -8.51 8.81 7.47
N GLY A 82 -7.32 9.40 7.43
CA GLY A 82 -6.05 8.68 7.60
C GLY A 82 -5.92 8.04 8.99
N ALA A 83 -6.40 8.71 10.04
CA ALA A 83 -6.44 8.17 11.40
C ALA A 83 -7.39 6.98 11.54
N LEU A 84 -8.60 7.10 10.98
CA LEU A 84 -9.59 6.02 10.96
C LEU A 84 -9.09 4.83 10.14
N ALA A 85 -8.56 5.08 8.95
CA ALA A 85 -7.97 4.07 8.09
C ALA A 85 -6.80 3.35 8.79
N GLY A 86 -5.91 4.11 9.45
CA GLY A 86 -4.79 3.53 10.17
C GLY A 86 -5.22 2.65 11.34
N SER A 87 -6.23 3.07 12.09
CA SER A 87 -6.82 2.29 13.19
C SER A 87 -7.47 1.01 12.69
N LEU A 88 -8.20 1.08 11.58
CA LEU A 88 -8.82 -0.07 10.94
C LEU A 88 -7.75 -1.07 10.47
N LEU A 89 -6.72 -0.59 9.79
CA LEU A 89 -5.62 -1.43 9.32
C LEU A 89 -4.89 -2.11 10.49
N ALA A 90 -4.64 -1.39 11.59
CA ALA A 90 -4.06 -1.95 12.80
C ALA A 90 -4.90 -3.12 13.36
N GLY A 91 -6.23 -2.96 13.38
CA GLY A 91 -7.16 -4.02 13.77
C GLY A 91 -7.12 -5.25 12.84
N LEU A 92 -7.07 -5.02 11.53
CA LEU A 92 -6.99 -6.09 10.53
C LEU A 92 -5.66 -6.86 10.59
N ILE A 93 -4.54 -6.16 10.78
CA ILE A 93 -3.22 -6.78 11.00
C ILE A 93 -3.21 -7.57 12.30
N ALA A 94 -3.78 -7.03 13.38
CA ALA A 94 -3.91 -7.75 14.64
C ALA A 94 -4.73 -9.05 14.49
N ALA A 95 -5.75 -9.06 13.63
CA ALA A 95 -6.52 -10.25 13.30
C ALA A 95 -5.67 -11.32 12.59
N LEU A 96 -4.79 -10.93 11.65
CA LEU A 96 -3.84 -11.84 11.00
C LEU A 96 -2.81 -12.42 11.98
N ILE A 97 -2.36 -11.60 12.93
CA ILE A 97 -1.30 -11.93 13.90
C ILE A 97 -1.72 -13.00 14.90
N ARG A 98 -3.00 -13.12 15.26
CA ARG A 98 -3.51 -14.07 16.30
C ARG A 98 -3.11 -15.54 16.11
N LEU A 99 -2.53 -15.89 14.97
CA LEU A 99 -2.50 -17.24 14.41
C LEU A 99 -1.10 -17.77 14.15
N ARG A 100 -0.07 -17.04 14.63
CA ARG A 100 1.35 -17.33 14.36
C ARG A 100 2.19 -17.38 15.64
N SER A 101 3.40 -17.94 15.50
CA SER A 101 4.36 -17.99 16.61
C SER A 101 4.80 -16.59 17.03
N SER A 102 5.05 -16.38 18.33
CA SER A 102 5.40 -15.06 18.89
C SER A 102 6.62 -14.42 18.23
N GLY A 103 7.58 -15.20 17.73
CA GLY A 103 8.77 -14.65 17.07
C GLY A 103 8.55 -14.18 15.63
N THR A 104 7.67 -14.82 14.86
CA THR A 104 7.31 -14.34 13.51
C THR A 104 6.51 -13.06 13.60
N ILE A 105 5.62 -12.98 14.59
CA ILE A 105 4.80 -11.80 14.88
C ILE A 105 5.67 -10.62 15.26
N LEU A 106 6.63 -10.82 16.17
CA LEU A 106 7.53 -9.76 16.59
C LEU A 106 8.29 -9.20 15.38
N LEU A 107 8.90 -10.06 14.56
CA LEU A 107 9.63 -9.62 13.36
C LEU A 107 8.75 -8.88 12.35
N ALA A 108 7.51 -9.33 12.14
CA ALA A 108 6.58 -8.68 11.22
C ALA A 108 6.13 -7.30 11.73
N VAL A 109 5.82 -7.17 13.02
CA VAL A 109 5.36 -5.91 13.63
C VAL A 109 6.49 -4.91 13.81
N THR A 110 7.71 -5.36 14.08
CA THR A 110 8.91 -4.52 14.16
C THR A 110 9.59 -4.33 12.79
N SER A 111 8.98 -4.81 11.71
CA SER A 111 9.53 -4.71 10.36
C SER A 111 9.60 -3.23 9.95
N PRO A 112 10.76 -2.75 9.46
CA PRO A 112 10.87 -1.38 8.94
C PRO A 112 9.94 -1.15 7.74
N ALA A 113 9.65 -2.18 6.94
CA ALA A 113 8.67 -2.08 5.86
C ALA A 113 7.24 -1.92 6.37
N LEU A 114 6.86 -2.61 7.46
CA LEU A 114 5.55 -2.43 8.07
C LEU A 114 5.47 -1.02 8.67
N PHE A 115 6.47 -0.60 9.45
CA PHE A 115 6.48 0.75 10.03
C PHE A 115 6.46 1.84 8.94
N MET A 116 7.25 1.68 7.89
CA MET A 116 7.31 2.61 6.76
C MET A 116 5.96 2.69 6.07
N GLN A 117 5.38 1.57 5.65
CA GLN A 117 4.12 1.54 4.93
C GLN A 117 2.90 1.69 5.84
N LEU A 118 3.09 1.73 7.14
CA LEU A 118 2.10 2.25 8.07
C LEU A 118 2.26 3.77 8.08
N GLY A 119 3.38 4.31 8.58
CA GLY A 119 3.63 5.75 8.72
C GLY A 119 3.52 6.59 7.44
N TYR A 120 4.11 6.12 6.33
CA TYR A 120 4.12 6.78 5.02
C TYR A 120 2.74 6.75 4.38
N THR A 121 2.10 5.59 4.41
CA THR A 121 0.87 5.31 3.68
C THR A 121 -0.37 5.88 4.34
N TYR A 122 -0.36 6.15 5.66
CA TYR A 122 -1.55 6.63 6.39
C TYR A 122 -2.19 7.89 5.81
N PHE A 123 -1.37 8.77 5.21
CA PHE A 123 -1.89 9.94 4.54
C PHE A 123 -1.87 9.82 3.01
N TYR A 124 -1.66 8.63 2.47
CA TYR A 124 -1.68 8.34 1.04
C TYR A 124 -2.92 7.51 0.73
N LEU A 125 -3.35 7.50 -0.54
CA LEU A 125 -4.46 6.64 -0.97
C LEU A 125 -4.16 5.14 -0.78
N ASP A 126 -2.88 4.78 -0.72
CA ASP A 126 -2.41 3.41 -0.49
C ASP A 126 -2.98 2.76 0.78
N ILE A 127 -3.38 3.54 1.80
CA ILE A 127 -3.88 2.96 3.06
C ILE A 127 -5.24 2.29 2.84
N PHE A 128 -6.10 2.90 2.02
CA PHE A 128 -7.38 2.32 1.65
C PHE A 128 -7.18 1.06 0.81
N CYS A 129 -6.19 1.09 -0.09
CA CYS A 129 -5.81 -0.08 -0.88
C CYS A 129 -5.28 -1.22 0.00
N LEU A 130 -4.47 -0.89 1.01
CA LEU A 130 -3.90 -1.86 1.95
C LEU A 130 -4.97 -2.44 2.88
N ILE A 131 -5.92 -1.63 3.37
CA ILE A 131 -7.11 -2.11 4.11
C ILE A 131 -7.90 -3.10 3.26
N ALA A 132 -8.21 -2.72 2.01
CA ALA A 132 -8.99 -3.56 1.12
C ALA A 132 -8.26 -4.87 0.81
N TYR A 133 -6.94 -4.80 0.60
CA TYR A 133 -6.08 -5.95 0.40
C TYR A 133 -6.09 -6.91 1.61
N VAL A 134 -5.85 -6.40 2.82
CA VAL A 134 -5.84 -7.22 4.05
C VAL A 134 -7.23 -7.80 4.33
N GLY A 135 -8.30 -7.02 4.13
CA GLY A 135 -9.68 -7.49 4.25
C GLY A 135 -9.99 -8.63 3.27
N ALA A 136 -9.61 -8.48 2.00
CA ALA A 136 -9.78 -9.51 0.97
C ALA A 136 -8.98 -10.78 1.32
N LEU A 137 -7.75 -10.61 1.80
CA LEU A 137 -6.91 -11.72 2.25
C LEU A 137 -7.53 -12.48 3.43
N LEU A 138 -8.09 -11.77 4.42
CA LEU A 138 -8.78 -12.37 5.55
C LEU A 138 -10.01 -13.19 5.12
N ILE A 139 -10.79 -12.69 4.14
CA ILE A 139 -11.93 -13.41 3.56
C ILE A 139 -11.46 -14.63 2.76
N LEU A 140 -10.46 -14.48 1.90
CA LEU A 140 -9.92 -15.57 1.07
C LEU A 140 -9.37 -16.71 1.93
N THR A 141 -8.65 -16.37 3.00
CA THR A 141 -8.05 -17.33 3.92
C THR A 141 -9.01 -17.87 4.98
N GLY A 142 -10.30 -17.52 4.91
CA GLY A 142 -11.34 -18.03 5.81
C GLY A 142 -11.25 -17.51 7.24
N ARG A 143 -10.51 -16.42 7.47
CA ARG A 143 -10.40 -15.75 8.79
C ARG A 143 -11.62 -14.88 9.09
N ILE A 144 -12.26 -14.37 8.05
CA ILE A 144 -13.60 -13.79 8.12
C ILE A 144 -14.52 -14.75 7.38
N SER A 145 -15.49 -15.31 8.11
CA SER A 145 -16.47 -16.22 7.53
C SER A 145 -17.61 -15.43 6.91
N LEU A 146 -17.62 -15.37 5.58
CA LEU A 146 -18.75 -14.88 4.80
C LEU A 146 -19.33 -16.06 4.00
N THR A 147 -20.65 -16.18 3.99
CA THR A 147 -21.37 -17.28 3.33
C THR A 147 -22.20 -16.75 2.15
N GLY A 148 -22.51 -17.65 1.22
CA GLY A 148 -23.35 -17.34 0.06
C GLY A 148 -22.78 -16.23 -0.83
N TRP A 149 -23.66 -15.34 -1.29
CA TRP A 149 -23.33 -14.25 -2.21
C TRP A 149 -22.50 -13.13 -1.59
N PHE A 150 -22.52 -12.99 -0.25
CA PHE A 150 -21.77 -11.94 0.44
C PHE A 150 -20.26 -12.09 0.26
N ARG A 151 -19.74 -13.32 0.24
CA ARG A 151 -18.31 -13.57 0.05
C ARG A 151 -17.79 -13.05 -1.29
N PRO A 152 -18.31 -13.49 -2.46
CA PRO A 152 -17.84 -12.98 -3.74
C PRO A 152 -18.16 -11.49 -3.92
N ALA A 153 -19.30 -10.99 -3.39
CA ALA A 153 -19.62 -9.56 -3.46
C ALA A 153 -18.62 -8.70 -2.68
N SER A 154 -18.29 -9.07 -1.44
CA SER A 154 -17.28 -8.35 -0.65
C SER A 154 -15.90 -8.39 -1.31
N LEU A 155 -15.50 -9.54 -1.85
CA LEU A 155 -14.22 -9.67 -2.57
C LEU A 155 -14.18 -8.81 -3.83
N LEU A 156 -15.28 -8.76 -4.59
CA LEU A 156 -15.40 -7.89 -5.75
C LEU A 156 -15.31 -6.42 -5.34
N VAL A 157 -16.04 -5.99 -4.31
CA VAL A 157 -16.01 -4.60 -3.82
C VAL A 157 -14.61 -4.22 -3.34
N LEU A 158 -13.96 -5.08 -2.54
CA LEU A 158 -12.62 -4.80 -2.02
C LEU A 158 -11.57 -4.76 -3.13
N THR A 159 -11.67 -5.62 -4.15
CA THR A 159 -10.68 -5.68 -5.23
C THR A 159 -10.91 -4.61 -6.30
N ALA A 160 -12.14 -4.48 -6.79
CA ALA A 160 -12.52 -3.47 -7.78
C ALA A 160 -12.42 -2.05 -7.19
N GLY A 161 -12.94 -1.83 -5.98
CA GLY A 161 -12.85 -0.54 -5.30
C GLY A 161 -11.40 -0.09 -5.11
N CYS A 162 -10.53 -1.00 -4.66
CA CYS A 162 -9.09 -0.74 -4.49
C CYS A 162 -8.41 -0.30 -5.80
N LEU A 163 -8.74 -0.95 -6.92
CA LEU A 163 -8.23 -0.59 -8.25
C LEU A 163 -8.74 0.77 -8.75
N LEU A 164 -9.98 1.11 -8.42
CA LEU A 164 -10.58 2.40 -8.78
C LEU A 164 -10.05 3.56 -7.92
N PHE A 165 -9.71 3.30 -6.65
CA PHE A 165 -9.07 4.28 -5.78
C PHE A 165 -7.63 4.55 -6.20
N HIS A 166 -6.86 3.49 -6.50
CA HIS A 166 -5.48 3.63 -6.91
C HIS A 166 -5.04 2.50 -7.85
N GLU A 167 -4.64 2.89 -9.06
CA GLU A 167 -4.19 2.04 -10.16
C GLU A 167 -2.98 1.17 -9.81
N LEU A 168 -2.14 1.62 -8.88
CA LEU A 168 -0.97 0.88 -8.42
C LEU A 168 -1.34 -0.46 -7.79
N SER A 169 -2.56 -0.57 -7.25
CA SER A 169 -3.10 -1.81 -6.67
C SER A 169 -3.05 -2.98 -7.65
N LEU A 170 -3.08 -2.71 -8.96
CA LEU A 170 -2.99 -3.70 -10.03
C LEU A 170 -1.70 -4.52 -9.96
N LEU A 171 -0.58 -3.88 -9.60
CA LEU A 171 0.72 -4.54 -9.47
C LEU A 171 1.14 -4.66 -8.00
N ALA A 172 0.60 -3.83 -7.12
CA ALA A 172 0.95 -3.84 -5.71
C ALA A 172 0.30 -5.01 -4.97
N PHE A 173 -0.98 -5.31 -5.21
CA PHE A 173 -1.74 -6.23 -4.35
C PHE A 173 -2.48 -7.31 -5.13
N MET A 174 -3.05 -6.97 -6.29
CA MET A 174 -3.88 -7.90 -7.07
C MET A 174 -3.20 -9.22 -7.45
N PRO A 175 -1.92 -9.28 -7.85
CA PRO A 175 -1.28 -10.54 -8.22
C PRO A 175 -1.31 -11.54 -7.06
N THR A 176 -1.02 -11.07 -5.83
CA THR A 176 -1.06 -11.95 -4.65
C THR A 176 -2.46 -12.45 -4.35
N LEU A 177 -3.49 -11.60 -4.40
CA LEU A 177 -4.88 -12.01 -4.15
C LEU A 177 -5.37 -13.02 -5.19
N VAL A 178 -5.04 -12.82 -6.46
CA VAL A 178 -5.39 -13.74 -7.55
C VAL A 178 -4.72 -15.09 -7.34
N ILE A 179 -3.42 -15.13 -7.02
CA ILE A 179 -2.71 -16.39 -6.77
C ILE A 179 -3.24 -17.10 -5.52
N VAL A 180 -3.52 -16.37 -4.43
CA VAL A 180 -4.13 -16.95 -3.24
C VAL A 180 -5.52 -17.55 -3.56
N ALA A 181 -6.35 -16.82 -4.30
CA ALA A 181 -7.65 -17.32 -4.74
C ALA A 181 -7.52 -18.51 -5.71
N TRP A 182 -6.48 -18.54 -6.54
CA TRP A 182 -6.26 -19.59 -7.55
C TRP A 182 -6.09 -20.98 -6.93
N ARG A 183 -5.51 -21.04 -5.73
CA ARG A 183 -5.28 -22.29 -5.00
C ARG A 183 -6.56 -23.10 -4.82
N ASP A 184 -7.61 -22.45 -4.36
CA ASP A 184 -8.84 -23.13 -3.91
C ASP A 184 -10.08 -22.72 -4.72
N GLN A 185 -10.05 -21.57 -5.42
CA GLN A 185 -11.22 -20.95 -6.06
C GLN A 185 -10.89 -20.34 -7.43
N ARG A 186 -10.52 -21.19 -8.40
CA ARG A 186 -10.09 -20.75 -9.75
C ARG A 186 -11.09 -19.82 -10.45
N ARG A 187 -12.40 -20.07 -10.34
CA ARG A 187 -13.43 -19.20 -10.95
C ARG A 187 -13.40 -17.78 -10.38
N LEU A 188 -13.26 -17.66 -9.07
CA LEU A 188 -13.11 -16.38 -8.40
C LEU A 188 -11.80 -15.69 -8.80
N ALA A 189 -10.69 -16.44 -8.85
CA ALA A 189 -9.40 -15.91 -9.27
C ALA A 189 -9.43 -15.37 -10.71
N LEU A 190 -10.08 -16.08 -11.63
CA LEU A 190 -10.31 -15.63 -13.00
C LEU A 190 -11.20 -14.38 -13.04
N ALA A 191 -12.28 -14.34 -12.26
CA ALA A 191 -13.13 -13.15 -12.16
C ALA A 191 -12.34 -11.94 -11.66
N MET A 192 -11.55 -12.09 -10.59
CA MET A 192 -10.69 -11.05 -10.06
C MET A 192 -9.66 -10.56 -11.08
N ALA A 193 -9.01 -11.48 -11.81
CA ALA A 193 -8.07 -11.15 -12.87
C ALA A 193 -8.74 -10.42 -14.04
N ALA A 194 -9.91 -10.89 -14.47
CA ALA A 194 -10.69 -10.26 -15.53
C ALA A 194 -11.16 -8.86 -15.13
N THR A 195 -11.69 -8.69 -13.91
CA THR A 195 -12.06 -7.37 -13.36
C THR A 195 -10.86 -6.44 -13.31
N ALA A 196 -9.70 -6.94 -12.86
CA ALA A 196 -8.47 -6.16 -12.84
C ALA A 196 -8.03 -5.70 -14.22
N LEU A 197 -8.08 -6.59 -15.22
CA LEU A 197 -7.76 -6.25 -16.61
C LEU A 197 -8.77 -5.27 -17.22
N MET A 198 -10.07 -5.44 -16.97
CA MET A 198 -11.10 -4.52 -17.47
C MET A 198 -10.95 -3.13 -16.85
N ILE A 199 -10.71 -3.03 -15.54
CA ILE A 199 -10.48 -1.74 -14.89
C ILE A 199 -9.17 -1.12 -15.39
N ALA A 200 -8.10 -1.90 -15.55
CA ALA A 200 -6.85 -1.40 -16.11
C ALA A 200 -7.01 -0.88 -17.54
N ALA A 201 -7.75 -1.59 -18.39
CA ALA A 201 -8.09 -1.14 -19.73
C ALA A 201 -8.94 0.14 -19.71
N GLY A 202 -9.95 0.20 -18.84
CA GLY A 202 -10.74 1.42 -18.62
C GLY A 202 -9.87 2.59 -18.19
N LEU A 203 -9.03 2.43 -17.17
CA LEU A 203 -8.09 3.46 -16.71
C LEU A 203 -7.08 3.88 -17.79
N ALA A 204 -6.67 2.98 -18.67
CA ALA A 204 -5.80 3.30 -19.80
C ALA A 204 -6.51 4.11 -20.88
N LEU A 205 -7.79 3.84 -21.13
CA LEU A 205 -8.60 4.50 -22.16
C LEU A 205 -9.20 5.84 -21.70
N THR A 206 -9.57 5.95 -20.41
CA THR A 206 -10.35 7.08 -19.89
C THR A 206 -9.73 7.75 -18.68
N GLY A 207 -8.64 7.24 -18.12
CA GLY A 207 -8.03 7.77 -16.89
C GLY A 207 -7.17 9.02 -17.06
N SER A 208 -7.35 9.81 -18.12
CA SER A 208 -6.66 11.09 -18.30
C SER A 208 -7.66 12.22 -18.25
N TYR A 209 -7.29 13.33 -17.62
CA TYR A 209 -8.10 14.55 -17.72
C TYR A 209 -8.18 14.98 -19.19
N ALA A 210 -9.38 15.01 -19.75
CA ALA A 210 -9.62 15.17 -21.18
C ALA A 210 -9.05 16.49 -21.74
N HIS A 211 -8.99 17.53 -20.92
CA HIS A 211 -8.47 18.84 -21.28
C HIS A 211 -6.97 19.05 -20.98
N GLY A 212 -6.28 18.01 -20.51
CA GLY A 212 -4.83 18.02 -20.32
C GLY A 212 -4.33 18.70 -19.03
N PRO A 213 -3.03 18.54 -18.71
CA PRO A 213 -2.42 18.97 -17.44
C PRO A 213 -2.53 20.46 -17.13
N GLU A 214 -2.41 21.28 -18.16
CA GLU A 214 -2.31 22.74 -18.03
C GLU A 214 -3.66 23.31 -17.59
N GLN A 215 -4.74 22.82 -18.20
CA GLN A 215 -6.09 23.25 -17.85
C GLN A 215 -6.49 22.78 -16.44
N LEU A 216 -6.17 21.54 -16.06
CA LEU A 216 -6.40 21.07 -14.69
C LEU A 216 -5.63 21.92 -13.66
N THR A 217 -4.39 22.28 -13.98
CA THR A 217 -3.56 23.15 -13.14
C THR A 217 -4.14 24.55 -13.04
N ALA A 218 -4.64 25.11 -14.15
CA ALA A 218 -5.27 26.42 -14.17
C ALA A 218 -6.57 26.45 -13.35
N GLU A 219 -7.44 25.44 -13.50
CA GLU A 219 -8.68 25.31 -12.75
C GLU A 219 -8.42 25.19 -11.24
N LEU A 220 -7.44 24.38 -10.84
CA LEU A 220 -7.07 24.25 -9.44
C LEU A 220 -6.41 25.51 -8.88
N ARG A 221 -5.62 26.24 -9.67
CA ARG A 221 -5.07 27.56 -9.28
C ARG A 221 -6.16 28.63 -9.15
N ALA A 222 -7.18 28.59 -10.00
CA ALA A 222 -8.32 29.50 -9.90
C ALA A 222 -9.17 29.22 -8.64
N ARG A 223 -9.23 27.95 -8.22
CA ARG A 223 -10.00 27.51 -7.04
C ARG A 223 -9.26 27.71 -5.71
N PHE A 224 -7.93 27.70 -5.70
CA PHE A 224 -7.12 27.78 -4.48
C PHE A 224 -6.10 28.91 -4.52
N SER A 225 -6.19 29.81 -3.54
CA SER A 225 -5.22 30.90 -3.33
C SER A 225 -3.82 30.39 -2.95
N ASP A 226 -3.72 29.22 -2.31
CA ASP A 226 -2.45 28.56 -2.00
C ASP A 226 -2.33 27.22 -2.75
N PHE A 227 -1.93 27.28 -4.02
CA PHE A 227 -1.80 26.10 -4.89
C PHE A 227 -0.61 25.19 -4.51
N SER A 228 0.29 25.62 -3.62
CA SER A 228 1.50 24.86 -3.25
C SER A 228 1.18 23.52 -2.57
N ASP A 229 -0.02 23.40 -2.00
CA ASP A 229 -0.54 22.22 -1.33
C ASP A 229 -1.27 21.24 -2.26
N VAL A 230 -1.35 21.50 -3.56
CA VAL A 230 -2.06 20.66 -4.54
C VAL A 230 -1.07 20.16 -5.59
N SER A 231 -1.15 18.88 -5.95
CA SER A 231 -0.33 18.30 -7.02
C SER A 231 -1.19 17.77 -8.16
N THR A 232 -0.86 18.19 -9.39
CA THR A 232 -1.45 17.70 -10.66
C THR A 232 -0.58 16.67 -11.37
N PHE A 233 0.69 16.55 -10.97
CA PHE A 233 1.70 15.73 -11.66
C PHE A 233 1.28 14.27 -11.80
N GLU A 234 0.81 13.64 -10.73
CA GLU A 234 0.42 12.22 -10.75
C GLU A 234 -0.90 11.94 -11.50
N LEU A 235 -1.67 12.99 -11.79
CA LEU A 235 -2.95 12.89 -12.51
C LEU A 235 -2.77 12.97 -14.04
N THR A 236 -1.63 13.52 -14.49
CA THR A 236 -1.45 13.98 -15.86
C THR A 236 -0.21 13.42 -16.54
N SER A 237 0.74 12.87 -15.77
CA SER A 237 1.99 12.35 -16.33
C SER A 237 1.76 11.04 -17.09
N SER A 238 2.30 10.99 -18.31
CA SER A 238 2.31 9.76 -19.10
C SER A 238 3.25 8.71 -18.50
N LEU A 239 3.01 7.44 -18.83
CA LEU A 239 3.91 6.33 -18.50
C LEU A 239 5.35 6.62 -18.96
N ALA A 240 5.53 7.10 -20.20
CA ALA A 240 6.83 7.40 -20.77
C ALA A 240 7.55 8.53 -20.00
N THR A 241 6.82 9.57 -19.61
CA THR A 241 7.35 10.69 -18.81
C THR A 241 7.82 10.19 -17.44
N ASN A 242 7.00 9.38 -16.77
CA ASN A 242 7.32 8.79 -15.47
C ASN A 242 8.55 7.88 -15.53
N THR A 243 8.63 7.02 -16.54
CA THR A 243 9.78 6.12 -16.75
C THR A 243 11.07 6.91 -16.99
N ARG A 244 11.01 7.93 -17.85
CA ARG A 244 12.17 8.79 -18.15
C ARG A 244 12.66 9.52 -16.91
N LEU A 245 11.76 10.14 -16.14
CA LEU A 245 12.12 10.86 -14.91
C LEU A 245 12.68 9.92 -13.85
N THR A 246 12.09 8.72 -13.72
CA THR A 246 12.56 7.70 -12.78
C THR A 246 13.97 7.22 -13.14
N PHE A 247 14.24 6.95 -14.42
CA PHE A 247 15.57 6.59 -14.89
C PHE A 247 16.61 7.68 -14.59
N ILE A 248 16.27 8.95 -14.87
CA ILE A 248 17.15 10.09 -14.57
C ILE A 248 17.45 10.16 -13.07
N HIS A 249 16.47 9.98 -12.20
CA HIS A 249 16.69 10.03 -10.76
C HIS A 249 17.50 8.85 -10.22
N LEU A 250 17.19 7.63 -10.68
CA LEU A 250 17.87 6.44 -10.21
C LEU A 250 19.32 6.38 -10.65
N VAL A 251 19.57 6.65 -11.93
CA VAL A 251 20.88 6.45 -12.56
C VAL A 251 21.71 7.74 -12.50
N ARG A 252 21.17 8.88 -12.93
CA ARG A 252 21.95 10.12 -13.03
C ARG A 252 22.12 10.87 -11.71
N ARG A 253 21.14 10.79 -10.81
CA ARG A 253 21.23 11.44 -9.48
C ARG A 253 21.76 10.52 -8.37
N GLY A 254 22.09 9.26 -8.69
CA GLY A 254 22.70 8.33 -7.73
C GLY A 254 21.76 7.83 -6.62
N HIS A 255 20.43 7.90 -6.79
CA HIS A 255 19.46 7.48 -5.77
C HIS A 255 19.42 5.96 -5.53
N ILE A 256 20.13 5.16 -6.35
CA ILE A 256 20.23 3.72 -6.17
C ILE A 256 21.02 3.31 -4.91
N LEU A 257 22.07 4.06 -4.57
CA LEU A 257 22.91 3.82 -3.38
C LEU A 257 22.11 4.00 -2.09
N PRO A 258 21.36 5.11 -1.90
CA PRO A 258 20.44 5.27 -0.78
C PRO A 258 19.32 4.21 -0.71
N ALA A 259 18.94 3.59 -1.84
CA ALA A 259 17.91 2.55 -1.87
C ALA A 259 18.45 1.14 -1.58
N LEU A 260 19.77 0.94 -1.57
CA LEU A 260 20.41 -0.36 -1.37
C LEU A 260 19.96 -1.08 -0.08
N PRO A 261 19.85 -0.42 1.08
CA PRO A 261 19.41 -1.10 2.30
C PRO A 261 17.98 -1.68 2.18
N ALA A 262 17.08 -1.00 1.48
CA ALA A 262 15.74 -1.49 1.22
C ALA A 262 15.76 -2.79 0.39
N PHE A 263 16.59 -2.82 -0.66
CA PHE A 263 16.76 -4.03 -1.48
C PHE A 263 17.45 -5.17 -0.71
N LEU A 264 18.44 -4.85 0.12
CA LEU A 264 19.07 -5.84 1.00
C LEU A 264 18.05 -6.43 1.97
N TYR A 265 17.22 -5.59 2.59
CA TYR A 265 16.14 -6.05 3.47
C TYR A 265 15.15 -6.96 2.75
N LEU A 266 14.70 -6.55 1.56
CA LEU A 266 13.83 -7.37 0.71
C LEU A 266 14.49 -8.70 0.34
N GLY A 267 15.77 -8.69 -0.04
CA GLY A 267 16.53 -9.88 -0.39
C GLY A 267 16.68 -10.85 0.79
N LEU A 268 16.92 -10.33 1.99
CA LEU A 268 16.95 -11.12 3.23
C LEU A 268 15.59 -11.73 3.54
N LEU A 269 14.52 -10.96 3.40
CA LEU A 269 13.15 -11.43 3.64
C LEU A 269 12.75 -12.52 2.63
N ALA A 270 12.95 -12.27 1.33
CA ALA A 270 12.67 -13.22 0.26
C ALA A 270 13.56 -14.47 0.40
N GLY A 271 14.85 -14.31 0.70
CA GLY A 271 15.78 -15.42 0.94
C GLY A 271 15.37 -16.28 2.13
N GLY A 272 14.87 -15.66 3.20
CA GLY A 272 14.32 -16.37 4.36
C GLY A 272 13.09 -17.22 4.01
N VAL A 273 12.23 -16.72 3.12
CA VAL A 273 11.11 -17.49 2.57
C VAL A 273 11.63 -18.61 1.68
N VAL A 274 12.45 -18.32 0.67
CA VAL A 274 13.01 -19.30 -0.29
C VAL A 274 13.68 -20.47 0.41
N HIS A 275 14.50 -20.18 1.43
CA HIS A 275 15.19 -21.23 2.18
C HIS A 275 14.24 -22.12 3.01
N SER A 276 13.03 -21.62 3.30
CA SER A 276 11.98 -22.33 4.01
C SER A 276 10.93 -22.93 3.09
N LEU A 277 11.02 -22.69 1.77
CA LEU A 277 10.01 -23.15 0.82
C LEU A 277 10.06 -24.68 0.70
N PRO A 278 8.91 -25.37 0.86
CA PRO A 278 8.78 -26.68 0.25
C PRO A 278 8.98 -26.51 -1.27
N ARG A 279 9.54 -27.52 -1.95
CA ARG A 279 9.83 -27.48 -3.40
C ARG A 279 8.57 -27.42 -4.30
N SER A 280 7.44 -26.92 -3.79
CA SER A 280 6.18 -26.79 -4.52
C SER A 280 6.16 -25.54 -5.38
N ARG A 281 5.61 -25.69 -6.60
CA ARG A 281 5.52 -24.62 -7.60
C ARG A 281 4.63 -23.45 -7.16
N PHE A 282 3.64 -23.69 -6.29
CA PHE A 282 2.68 -22.68 -5.86
C PHE A 282 3.33 -21.56 -5.05
N GLU A 283 4.12 -21.89 -4.03
CA GLU A 283 4.73 -20.92 -3.13
C GLU A 283 5.80 -20.08 -3.84
N ILE A 284 6.47 -20.64 -4.85
CA ILE A 284 7.38 -19.90 -5.74
C ILE A 284 6.60 -18.84 -6.52
N VAL A 285 5.48 -19.23 -7.14
CA VAL A 285 4.61 -18.29 -7.88
C VAL A 285 4.02 -17.24 -6.95
N LEU A 286 3.62 -17.63 -5.73
CA LEU A 286 3.12 -16.69 -4.73
C LEU A 286 4.19 -15.70 -4.28
N LEU A 287 5.42 -16.15 -4.05
CA LEU A 287 6.53 -15.27 -3.73
C LEU A 287 6.80 -14.29 -4.89
N ALA A 288 6.82 -14.77 -6.13
CA ALA A 288 6.94 -13.90 -7.30
C ALA A 288 5.80 -12.86 -7.37
N ALA A 289 4.58 -13.26 -7.05
CA ALA A 289 3.44 -12.34 -6.94
C ALA A 289 3.61 -11.33 -5.80
N CYS A 290 4.27 -11.69 -4.68
CA CYS A 290 4.57 -10.73 -3.62
C CYS A 290 5.60 -9.67 -4.06
N LEU A 291 6.49 -10.03 -5.00
CA LEU A 291 7.52 -9.18 -5.56
C LEU A 291 7.05 -8.31 -6.73
N SER A 292 5.81 -8.49 -7.21
CA SER A 292 5.27 -7.68 -8.32
C SER A 292 5.29 -6.15 -8.10
N PRO A 293 5.21 -5.59 -6.87
CA PRO A 293 5.35 -4.14 -6.69
C PRO A 293 6.69 -3.59 -7.19
N ILE A 294 7.75 -4.40 -7.26
CA ILE A 294 9.07 -4.00 -7.77
C ILE A 294 8.98 -3.59 -9.25
N ALA A 295 8.03 -4.15 -10.01
CA ALA A 295 7.79 -3.73 -11.38
C ALA A 295 7.34 -2.25 -11.47
N LEU A 296 6.80 -1.69 -10.39
CA LEU A 296 6.41 -0.27 -10.31
C LEU A 296 7.61 0.68 -10.17
N ILE A 297 8.84 0.18 -9.96
CA ILE A 297 10.04 1.02 -9.93
C ILE A 297 10.21 1.80 -11.22
N VAL A 298 9.77 1.26 -12.35
CA VAL A 298 9.84 2.00 -13.63
C VAL A 298 8.79 3.12 -13.72
N LEU A 299 7.79 3.14 -12.84
CA LEU A 299 6.65 4.06 -12.88
C LEU A 299 6.79 5.28 -11.97
N ALA A 300 7.74 5.28 -11.03
CA ALA A 300 7.93 6.41 -10.13
C ALA A 300 9.27 6.35 -9.38
N GLY A 301 9.87 7.51 -9.12
CA GLY A 301 11.11 7.68 -8.34
C GLY A 301 11.02 7.31 -6.85
N ASP A 302 9.93 6.68 -6.41
CA ASP A 302 9.71 6.24 -5.02
C ASP A 302 10.01 4.75 -4.85
N VAL A 303 11.26 4.37 -5.14
CA VAL A 303 11.76 2.99 -5.03
C VAL A 303 11.55 2.41 -3.64
N SER A 304 11.71 3.27 -2.64
CA SER A 304 11.47 2.99 -1.23
C SER A 304 10.03 2.50 -0.96
N ARG A 305 9.02 3.19 -1.52
CA ARG A 305 7.61 2.76 -1.46
C ARG A 305 7.38 1.41 -2.12
N TRP A 306 7.91 1.17 -3.31
CA TRP A 306 7.69 -0.09 -4.05
C TRP A 306 8.32 -1.30 -3.36
N VAL A 307 9.56 -1.14 -2.88
CA VAL A 307 10.25 -2.19 -2.11
C VAL A 307 9.54 -2.44 -0.79
N GLY A 308 9.05 -1.38 -0.12
CA GLY A 308 8.25 -1.50 1.10
C GLY A 308 6.95 -2.27 0.88
N LEU A 309 6.23 -2.02 -0.21
CA LEU A 309 5.02 -2.76 -0.58
C LEU A 309 5.29 -4.25 -0.86
N ALA A 310 6.39 -4.56 -1.56
CA ALA A 310 6.80 -5.95 -1.77
C ALA A 310 7.11 -6.67 -0.45
N CYS A 311 7.83 -6.00 0.46
CA CYS A 311 8.09 -6.53 1.79
C CYS A 311 6.80 -6.75 2.60
N ILE A 312 5.85 -5.82 2.51
CA ILE A 312 4.54 -5.96 3.15
C ILE A 312 3.79 -7.18 2.61
N ASN A 313 3.76 -7.39 1.30
CA ASN A 313 3.09 -8.55 0.71
C ASN A 313 3.67 -9.86 1.26
N ILE A 314 5.00 -9.96 1.32
CA ILE A 314 5.66 -11.14 1.88
C ILE A 314 5.25 -11.32 3.35
N TRP A 315 5.32 -10.26 4.17
CA TRP A 315 4.91 -10.33 5.57
C TRP A 315 3.45 -10.73 5.75
N LEU A 316 2.53 -10.15 4.96
CA LEU A 316 1.12 -10.49 5.02
C LEU A 316 0.86 -11.94 4.60
N MET A 317 1.54 -12.45 3.57
CA MET A 317 1.45 -13.86 3.19
C MET A 317 2.03 -14.78 4.27
N VAL A 318 3.14 -14.41 4.91
CA VAL A 318 3.72 -15.15 6.04
C VAL A 318 2.77 -15.18 7.23
N LEU A 319 2.17 -14.03 7.59
CA LEU A 319 1.21 -13.91 8.68
C LEU A 319 -0.06 -14.71 8.39
N ALA A 320 -0.60 -14.58 7.17
CA ALA A 320 -1.75 -15.33 6.69
C ALA A 320 -1.48 -16.84 6.61
N GLY A 321 -0.21 -17.26 6.51
CA GLY A 321 0.20 -18.65 6.43
C GLY A 321 0.37 -19.24 5.06
N GLN A 322 0.37 -18.38 4.05
CA GLN A 322 0.52 -18.78 2.67
C GLN A 322 2.00 -18.94 2.29
N LEU A 323 2.91 -18.28 3.01
CA LEU A 323 4.35 -18.47 2.86
C LEU A 323 5.01 -18.98 4.16
N PRO A 324 5.91 -19.97 4.09
CA PRO A 324 6.71 -20.38 5.23
C PRO A 324 7.80 -19.34 5.52
N PHE A 325 8.14 -19.20 6.80
CA PHE A 325 9.25 -18.37 7.24
C PHE A 325 9.87 -18.99 8.49
N ALA A 326 11.17 -19.25 8.48
CA ALA A 326 11.90 -19.87 9.58
C ALA A 326 12.62 -18.80 10.43
N PRO A 327 11.99 -18.25 11.49
CA PRO A 327 12.54 -17.13 12.23
C PRO A 327 13.83 -17.48 12.99
N ARG A 328 14.09 -18.74 13.39
CA ARG A 328 15.24 -19.08 14.24
C ARG A 328 16.62 -18.81 13.60
N ARG A 329 16.76 -19.04 12.29
CA ARG A 329 18.04 -18.83 11.57
C ARG A 329 18.24 -17.39 11.12
N TRP A 330 17.14 -16.65 10.95
CA TRP A 330 17.15 -15.29 10.43
C TRP A 330 16.87 -14.23 11.50
N ARG A 331 16.54 -14.61 12.74
CA ARG A 331 16.26 -13.68 13.85
C ARG A 331 17.39 -12.69 14.08
N ALA A 332 18.64 -13.14 14.14
CA ALA A 332 19.77 -12.24 14.37
C ALA A 332 20.03 -11.30 13.18
N VAL A 333 19.91 -11.79 11.95
CA VAL A 333 20.15 -11.02 10.72
C VAL A 333 18.99 -10.06 10.43
N ALA A 334 17.75 -10.50 10.64
CA ALA A 334 16.55 -9.68 10.54
C ALA A 334 16.47 -8.66 11.69
N LEU A 335 16.86 -9.03 12.92
CA LEU A 335 17.04 -8.06 14.01
C LEU A 335 18.13 -7.06 13.62
N LEU A 336 19.33 -7.47 13.20
CA LEU A 336 20.38 -6.53 12.77
C LEU A 336 19.99 -5.64 11.57
N ALA A 337 19.06 -6.07 10.71
CA ALA A 337 18.48 -5.24 9.65
C ALA A 337 17.28 -4.37 10.11
N CYS A 338 16.58 -4.77 11.18
CA CYS A 338 15.43 -4.06 11.77
C CYS A 338 15.82 -3.15 12.96
N PHE A 339 17.01 -3.34 13.55
CA PHE A 339 17.38 -2.80 14.86
C PHE A 339 18.36 -1.63 14.88
N PRO A 340 19.04 -1.17 13.80
CA PRO A 340 19.66 0.12 13.90
C PRO A 340 18.56 1.17 13.69
N LEU A 341 17.89 1.52 14.79
CA LEU A 341 17.46 2.89 15.12
C LEU A 341 16.01 3.34 14.80
N GLY A 342 14.97 2.50 14.83
CA GLY A 342 13.59 3.00 14.79
C GLY A 342 13.35 4.04 13.66
N PRO A 343 12.80 5.25 13.93
CA PRO A 343 12.64 6.31 12.92
C PRO A 343 13.92 6.64 12.12
N ILE A 344 15.09 6.59 12.78
CA ILE A 344 16.40 6.86 12.18
C ILE A 344 16.84 5.67 11.29
N GLY A 345 16.49 4.44 11.67
CA GLY A 345 16.73 3.24 10.85
C GLY A 345 15.89 3.21 9.59
N ILE A 346 14.68 3.76 9.66
CA ILE A 346 13.82 3.92 8.49
C ILE A 346 14.33 5.07 7.63
N VAL A 347 14.82 6.17 8.21
CA VAL A 347 15.51 7.24 7.47
C VAL A 347 16.86 6.78 6.90
N ALA A 348 17.54 5.80 7.50
CA ALA A 348 18.80 5.28 7.00
C ALA A 348 18.61 4.16 5.97
N ALA A 349 17.61 3.29 6.14
CA ALA A 349 17.31 2.18 5.24
C ALA A 349 16.39 2.58 4.08
N PHE A 350 15.60 3.62 4.29
CA PHE A 350 14.73 4.26 3.31
C PHE A 350 14.87 5.79 3.39
N PRO A 351 16.04 6.35 3.03
CA PRO A 351 16.35 7.79 3.10
C PRO A 351 15.46 8.69 2.24
N LEU A 352 14.50 8.13 1.51
CA LEU A 352 13.55 8.83 0.66
C LEU A 352 12.18 9.07 1.33
N ILE A 353 12.03 8.89 2.65
CA ILE A 353 10.81 9.30 3.39
C ILE A 353 10.47 10.77 3.14
N GLN A 354 11.47 11.61 2.88
CA GLN A 354 11.26 12.85 2.16
C GLN A 354 11.33 12.50 0.68
N SER A 355 10.19 12.29 0.03
CA SER A 355 10.17 12.33 -1.43
C SER A 355 10.76 13.68 -1.82
N LYS A 356 12.05 13.72 -2.21
CA LYS A 356 12.71 14.90 -2.78
C LYS A 356 12.18 15.22 -4.20
N LEU A 357 11.07 14.57 -4.59
CA LEU A 357 10.13 15.06 -5.58
C LEU A 357 9.22 16.19 -5.03
N ARG A 358 9.12 16.37 -3.70
CA ARG A 358 8.32 17.44 -3.02
C ARG A 358 8.81 18.86 -3.26
N TRP A 359 10.01 19.02 -3.83
CA TRP A 359 10.63 20.34 -4.05
C TRP A 359 11.36 20.39 -5.39
N LEU A 360 10.79 19.80 -6.43
CA LEU A 360 11.21 20.17 -7.77
C LEU A 360 10.48 21.47 -8.12
N PRO A 361 11.15 22.64 -8.10
CA PRO A 361 10.72 23.68 -9.01
C PRO A 361 10.81 23.08 -10.42
N LEU A 362 9.70 23.18 -11.16
CA LEU A 362 9.76 23.11 -12.62
C LEU A 362 10.61 24.26 -13.14
#